data_AF-A0A955YE96-F1
#
_entry.id   AF-A0A955YE96-F1
#
_cell.length_a   1.000
_cell.length_b   1.000
_cell.length_c   1.000
_cell.angle_alpha   90.00
_cell.angle_beta   90.00
_cell.angle_gamma   90.00
#
_symmetry.space_group_name_H-M   'P 1'
#
loop_
_entity.id
_entity.type
_entity.pdbx_description
1 polymer ?
#
loop_
_entity_poly.entity_id
_entity_poly.type
_entity_poly.pdbx_seq_one_letter_code
_entity_poly.pdbx_strand_id
1 'polypeptide(L)'
;MLTVVVMIVGCGAGGEQPPVGLPDASVPVDTEAPVIVSISPPDGALGIGEDAVVVITFSEPMDRLSVQDSVAAADLGAVDYTWSSDNTRLTITPVNPLSYATGSDPGVVSALPFTVIVGTGGQDVAGNTVQAGAQSTFTTYRAIAASLLSVEALTATTDPTAVASTVGALYIGDDGNGGTAKGTRGFITMTLAGIPDEAVGIASATLETASVGTNGAPFLELGTLLLDHARFTIATDAFAAATEAEVNAAFNLVPLTTVGSWMTDENTVPSMDVTDAVRTDFAERATLGDRSQYRVRMATDLNTDANADGVLLSRDDLVLRVAYLLP
;
A
#
# COMPACT_ATOMS: atom_id res chain seq x y z
N MET A 1 -34.00 74.44 19.75
CA MET A 1 -35.07 75.15 20.48
C MET A 1 -36.32 75.09 19.61
N LEU A 2 -37.32 74.27 19.98
CA LEU A 2 -38.53 74.65 20.74
C LEU A 2 -39.43 75.60 19.91
N THR A 3 -40.74 75.45 19.70
CA THR A 3 -41.80 74.72 20.40
C THR A 3 -43.06 74.65 19.52
N VAL A 4 -43.86 73.62 19.81
CA VAL A 4 -45.24 73.24 19.46
C VAL A 4 -46.32 74.33 19.58
N VAL A 5 -47.38 74.26 18.74
CA VAL A 5 -48.80 74.61 19.04
C VAL A 5 -49.72 73.76 18.12
N VAL A 6 -50.38 72.68 18.57
CA VAL A 6 -51.72 72.51 19.21
C VAL A 6 -52.95 72.52 18.25
N MET A 7 -53.57 71.33 18.18
CA MET A 7 -54.98 70.89 18.03
C MET A 7 -55.97 71.60 17.08
N ILE A 8 -56.65 70.76 16.27
CA ILE A 8 -58.10 70.84 16.00
C ILE A 8 -58.73 69.46 16.24
N VAL A 9 -59.92 69.47 16.84
CA VAL A 9 -60.72 68.38 17.42
C VAL A 9 -61.78 67.85 16.43
N GLY A 10 -62.11 66.56 16.57
CA GLY A 10 -63.41 65.94 16.18
C GLY A 10 -63.28 64.89 15.06
N CYS A 11 -64.01 63.78 15.01
CA CYS A 11 -65.10 63.21 15.81
C CYS A 11 -65.38 61.79 15.26
N GLY A 12 -65.76 60.84 16.12
CA GLY A 12 -66.38 59.54 15.75
C GLY A 12 -65.44 58.49 15.18
N ALA A 13 -65.72 57.19 15.18
CA ALA A 13 -66.65 56.33 15.91
C ALA A 13 -66.35 54.92 15.36
N GLY A 14 -66.33 53.89 16.22
CA GLY A 14 -66.57 52.50 15.81
C GLY A 14 -65.48 51.81 15.00
N GLY A 15 -64.71 50.95 15.67
CA GLY A 15 -63.89 49.94 15.04
C GLY A 15 -63.21 49.11 16.12
N GLU A 16 -63.86 48.02 16.54
CA GLU A 16 -63.21 47.00 17.36
C GLU A 16 -61.91 46.58 16.66
N GLN A 17 -60.80 46.74 17.37
CA GLN A 17 -59.53 46.17 16.93
C GLN A 17 -59.75 44.65 16.85
N PRO A 18 -59.57 44.00 15.68
CA PRO A 18 -59.64 42.55 15.63
C PRO A 18 -58.55 42.01 16.57
N PRO A 19 -58.80 40.92 17.30
CA PRO A 19 -57.77 40.32 18.11
C PRO A 19 -56.63 39.95 17.17
N VAL A 20 -55.46 40.55 17.39
CA VAL A 20 -54.22 40.15 16.72
C VAL A 20 -53.86 38.80 17.32
N GLY A 21 -54.55 37.75 16.87
CA GLY A 21 -54.18 36.38 17.11
C GLY A 21 -52.91 36.14 16.32
N LEU A 22 -51.76 36.46 16.93
CA LEU A 22 -50.52 35.86 16.49
C LEU A 22 -50.75 34.35 16.55
N PRO A 23 -50.60 33.61 15.44
CA PRO A 23 -50.49 32.18 15.57
C PRO A 23 -49.19 31.94 16.34
N ASP A 24 -49.31 31.71 17.64
CA ASP A 24 -48.27 31.01 18.38
C ASP A 24 -48.31 29.57 17.88
N ALA A 25 -47.75 29.37 16.69
CA ALA A 25 -47.43 28.07 16.18
C ALA A 25 -46.25 27.60 17.02
N SER A 26 -46.54 27.04 18.19
CA SER A 26 -45.58 26.31 18.99
C SER A 26 -45.04 25.19 18.09
N VAL A 27 -43.89 25.42 17.48
CA VAL A 27 -43.13 24.36 16.82
C VAL A 27 -42.94 23.28 17.89
N PRO A 28 -43.33 22.02 17.65
CA PRO A 28 -43.12 20.97 18.64
C PRO A 28 -41.62 20.95 18.95
N VAL A 29 -41.29 21.12 20.24
CA VAL A 29 -39.92 21.04 20.71
C VAL A 29 -39.46 19.61 20.50
N ASP A 30 -38.38 19.45 19.76
CA ASP A 30 -37.75 18.15 19.60
C ASP A 30 -37.05 17.78 20.92
N THR A 31 -37.39 16.61 21.43
CA THR A 31 -36.86 16.06 22.69
C THR A 31 -36.33 14.64 22.52
N GLU A 32 -36.27 14.15 21.28
CA GLU A 32 -35.67 12.83 21.01
C GLU A 32 -34.15 12.96 21.14
N ALA A 33 -33.52 12.00 21.83
CA ALA A 33 -32.09 12.04 22.03
C ALA A 33 -31.38 11.26 20.90
N PRO A 34 -30.32 11.81 20.29
CA PRO A 34 -29.61 11.10 19.24
C PRO A 34 -28.94 9.83 19.75
N VAL A 35 -28.94 8.78 18.92
CA VAL A 35 -28.31 7.49 19.20
C VAL A 35 -27.23 7.22 18.16
N ILE A 36 -26.11 6.66 18.61
CA ILE A 36 -25.06 6.14 17.72
C ILE A 36 -25.55 4.83 17.11
N VAL A 37 -25.84 4.84 15.82
CA VAL A 37 -26.33 3.69 15.05
C VAL A 37 -25.19 2.70 14.75
N SER A 38 -24.01 3.21 14.41
CA SER A 38 -22.84 2.38 14.11
C SER A 38 -21.53 3.17 14.17
N ILE A 39 -20.44 2.48 14.52
CA ILE A 39 -19.06 2.92 14.31
C ILE A 39 -18.36 1.89 13.41
N SER A 40 -17.66 2.37 12.39
CA SER A 40 -16.79 1.55 11.53
C SER A 40 -15.37 2.11 11.60
N PRO A 41 -14.30 1.29 11.75
CA PRO A 41 -14.35 -0.14 12.00
C PRO A 41 -15.11 -0.50 13.29
N PRO A 42 -15.81 -1.65 13.32
CA PRO A 42 -16.54 -2.08 14.51
C PRO A 42 -15.57 -2.47 15.64
N ASP A 43 -16.08 -2.46 16.88
CA ASP A 43 -15.28 -2.84 18.05
C ASP A 43 -14.77 -4.28 17.93
N GLY A 44 -13.48 -4.48 18.23
CA GLY A 44 -12.77 -5.75 18.09
C GLY A 44 -12.35 -6.10 16.65
N ALA A 45 -12.51 -5.21 15.67
CA ALA A 45 -12.05 -5.49 14.31
C ALA A 45 -10.52 -5.68 14.26
N LEU A 46 -10.07 -6.67 13.47
CA LEU A 46 -8.66 -7.04 13.33
C LEU A 46 -8.18 -6.83 11.90
N GLY A 47 -6.90 -6.56 11.73
CA GLY A 47 -6.27 -6.44 10.41
C GLY A 47 -6.89 -5.34 9.55
N ILE A 48 -7.05 -4.14 10.11
CA ILE A 48 -7.47 -2.98 9.32
C ILE A 48 -6.26 -2.38 8.58
N GLY A 49 -6.48 -1.94 7.33
CA GLY A 49 -5.46 -1.27 6.53
C GLY A 49 -4.97 0.04 7.16
N GLU A 50 -3.78 0.49 6.77
CA GLU A 50 -3.18 1.75 7.22
C GLU A 50 -3.97 2.99 6.76
N ASP A 51 -4.79 2.85 5.72
CA ASP A 51 -5.69 3.87 5.16
C ASP A 51 -7.08 3.88 5.85
N ALA A 52 -7.21 3.25 7.02
CA ALA A 52 -8.46 3.19 7.77
C ALA A 52 -9.06 4.58 8.01
N VAL A 53 -10.36 4.70 7.77
CA VAL A 53 -11.18 5.84 8.20
C VAL A 53 -12.20 5.40 9.22
N VAL A 54 -12.47 6.24 10.20
CA VAL A 54 -13.52 5.98 11.20
C VAL A 54 -14.81 6.68 10.79
N VAL A 55 -15.90 5.93 10.67
CA VAL A 55 -17.22 6.46 10.30
C VAL A 55 -18.21 6.22 11.43
N ILE A 56 -18.78 7.28 11.96
CA ILE A 56 -19.81 7.26 12.99
C ILE A 56 -21.14 7.67 12.35
N THR A 57 -22.17 6.85 12.52
CA THR A 57 -23.53 7.15 12.04
C THR A 57 -24.46 7.37 13.23
N PHE A 58 -25.23 8.45 13.19
CA PHE A 58 -26.21 8.83 14.20
C PHE A 58 -27.64 8.60 13.68
N SER A 59 -28.62 8.55 14.58
CA SER A 59 -30.05 8.37 14.25
C SER A 59 -30.67 9.59 13.56
N GLU A 60 -30.07 10.77 13.73
CA GLU A 60 -30.61 12.05 13.31
C GLU A 60 -29.51 13.09 13.04
N PRO A 61 -29.85 14.25 12.43
CA PRO A 61 -28.89 15.32 12.15
C PRO A 61 -28.24 15.91 13.41
N MET A 62 -26.91 15.90 13.47
CA MET A 62 -26.14 16.38 14.62
C MET A 62 -25.67 17.83 14.49
N ASP A 63 -25.45 18.50 15.62
CA ASP A 63 -24.58 19.67 15.69
C ASP A 63 -23.11 19.23 15.58
N ARG A 64 -22.46 19.69 14.50
CA ARG A 64 -21.16 19.15 14.09
C ARG A 64 -20.04 19.46 15.08
N LEU A 65 -20.05 20.64 15.70
CA LEU A 65 -18.97 21.10 16.57
C LEU A 65 -19.05 20.40 17.93
N SER A 66 -20.24 20.31 18.52
CA SER A 66 -20.44 19.59 19.78
C SER A 66 -20.07 18.11 19.68
N VAL A 67 -20.37 17.45 18.56
CA VAL A 67 -19.95 16.06 18.34
C VAL A 67 -18.42 15.97 18.24
N GLN A 68 -17.77 16.82 17.45
CA GLN A 68 -16.30 16.82 17.32
C GLN A 68 -15.61 17.05 18.67
N ASP A 69 -16.11 17.97 19.50
CA ASP A 69 -15.59 18.22 20.85
C ASP A 69 -15.83 17.05 21.81
N SER A 70 -16.82 16.19 21.52
CA SER A 70 -17.15 15.00 22.31
C SER A 70 -16.44 13.71 21.86
N VAL A 71 -15.70 13.74 20.75
CA VAL A 71 -14.98 12.59 20.20
C VAL A 71 -13.53 12.59 20.67
N ALA A 72 -13.09 11.47 21.24
CA ALA A 72 -11.68 11.22 21.52
C ALA A 72 -11.14 10.16 20.54
N ALA A 73 -10.17 10.57 19.72
CA ALA A 73 -9.55 9.74 18.68
C ALA A 73 -8.02 9.89 18.66
N ALA A 74 -7.41 10.09 19.84
CA ALA A 74 -5.99 10.41 19.96
C ALA A 74 -5.06 9.35 19.36
N ASP A 75 -5.46 8.07 19.40
CA ASP A 75 -4.69 6.96 18.84
C ASP A 75 -4.53 7.09 17.31
N LEU A 76 -5.43 7.80 16.62
CA LEU A 76 -5.36 8.04 15.18
C LEU A 76 -4.37 9.17 14.80
N GLY A 77 -3.81 9.88 15.78
CA GLY A 77 -2.98 11.06 15.55
C GLY A 77 -3.79 12.29 15.11
N ALA A 78 -3.24 13.09 14.20
CA ALA A 78 -3.96 14.21 13.61
C ALA A 78 -5.05 13.69 12.65
N VAL A 79 -6.25 14.26 12.72
CA VAL A 79 -7.41 13.80 11.93
C VAL A 79 -8.14 14.97 11.26
N ASP A 80 -8.73 14.70 10.10
CA ASP A 80 -9.70 15.55 9.42
C ASP A 80 -11.12 15.03 9.65
N TYR A 81 -12.05 15.96 9.89
CA TYR A 81 -13.48 15.66 10.06
C TYR A 81 -14.27 16.07 8.82
N THR A 82 -15.04 15.12 8.27
CA THR A 82 -16.00 15.38 7.20
C THR A 82 -17.38 14.89 7.60
N TRP A 83 -18.41 15.63 7.19
CA TRP A 83 -19.80 15.32 7.52
C TRP A 83 -20.61 15.06 6.26
N SER A 84 -21.55 14.13 6.33
CA SER A 84 -22.58 13.98 5.30
C SER A 84 -23.44 15.25 5.20
N SER A 85 -24.10 15.42 4.05
CA SER A 85 -24.94 16.60 3.78
C SER A 85 -26.13 16.73 4.72
N ASP A 86 -26.60 15.62 5.29
CA ASP A 86 -27.71 15.52 6.24
C ASP A 86 -27.24 15.56 7.71
N ASN A 87 -25.94 15.73 7.97
CA ASN A 87 -25.33 15.74 9.31
C ASN A 87 -25.55 14.47 10.15
N THR A 88 -25.91 13.34 9.53
CA THR A 88 -26.12 12.07 10.25
C THR A 88 -24.85 11.20 10.31
N ARG A 89 -23.81 11.55 9.55
CA ARG A 89 -22.57 10.76 9.46
C ARG A 89 -21.34 11.64 9.59
N LEU A 90 -20.47 11.28 10.53
CA LEU A 90 -19.14 11.84 10.71
C LEU A 90 -18.10 10.84 10.22
N THR A 91 -17.23 11.29 9.32
CA THR A 91 -16.04 10.55 8.88
C THR A 91 -14.79 11.23 9.43
N ILE A 92 -14.01 10.50 10.19
CA ILE A 92 -12.74 10.89 10.79
C ILE A 92 -11.63 10.22 9.96
N THR A 93 -10.81 11.03 9.31
CA THR A 93 -9.73 10.56 8.43
C THR A 93 -8.38 10.90 9.08
N PRO A 94 -7.56 9.91 9.46
CA PRO A 94 -6.18 10.16 9.86
C PRO A 94 -5.42 10.92 8.77
N VAL A 95 -4.69 11.98 9.14
CA VAL A 95 -3.87 12.77 8.20
C VAL A 95 -2.67 11.96 7.71
N ASN A 96 -2.14 11.07 8.56
CA ASN A 96 -1.09 10.13 8.21
C ASN A 96 -1.63 8.70 8.27
N PRO A 97 -1.13 7.78 7.42
CA PRO A 97 -1.49 6.37 7.52
C PRO A 97 -1.24 5.80 8.92
N LEU A 98 -2.16 4.95 9.39
CA LEU A 98 -2.03 4.25 10.65
C LEU A 98 -0.86 3.26 10.57
N SER A 99 -0.07 3.15 11.64
CA SER A 99 1.07 2.25 11.65
C SER A 99 0.65 0.79 11.79
N TYR A 100 1.40 -0.10 11.15
CA TYR A 100 1.39 -1.53 11.43
C TYR A 100 2.41 -1.87 12.53
N ALA A 101 2.11 -2.89 13.33
CA ALA A 101 3.14 -3.49 14.18
C ALA A 101 4.18 -4.18 13.28
N THR A 102 5.47 -4.06 13.61
CA THR A 102 6.56 -4.65 12.80
C THR A 102 7.41 -5.60 13.64
N GLY A 103 7.94 -6.63 13.00
CA GLY A 103 8.90 -7.57 13.60
C GLY A 103 9.07 -8.82 12.73
N SER A 104 9.87 -9.78 13.17
CA SER A 104 10.17 -10.98 12.38
C SER A 104 9.47 -12.25 12.87
N ASP A 105 8.92 -12.24 14.09
CA ASP A 105 8.26 -13.40 14.70
C ASP A 105 6.74 -13.14 14.85
N PRO A 106 5.89 -13.81 14.05
CA PRO A 106 4.44 -13.62 14.10
C PRO A 106 3.81 -14.09 15.42
N GLY A 107 4.49 -14.94 16.21
CA GLY A 107 4.04 -15.38 17.52
C GLY A 107 4.31 -14.38 18.64
N VAL A 108 5.16 -13.37 18.40
CA VAL A 108 5.56 -12.36 19.39
C VAL A 108 5.01 -10.97 19.05
N VAL A 109 4.96 -10.60 17.77
CA VAL A 109 4.47 -9.29 17.33
C VAL A 109 2.96 -9.20 17.57
N SER A 110 2.54 -8.27 18.42
CA SER A 110 1.11 -7.99 18.69
C SER A 110 0.62 -6.81 17.87
N ALA A 111 -0.61 -6.86 17.37
CA ALA A 111 -1.20 -5.79 16.56
C ALA A 111 -1.41 -4.50 17.38
N LEU A 112 -1.32 -3.34 16.72
CA LEU A 112 -1.48 -2.04 17.38
C LEU A 112 -2.97 -1.72 17.53
N PRO A 113 -3.49 -1.48 18.74
CA PRO A 113 -4.86 -1.07 18.94
C PRO A 113 -5.03 0.44 18.67
N PHE A 114 -6.15 0.80 18.06
CA PHE A 114 -6.61 2.17 17.84
C PHE A 114 -8.02 2.31 18.40
N THR A 115 -8.22 3.27 19.29
CA THR A 115 -9.49 3.48 19.99
C THR A 115 -10.11 4.82 19.63
N VAL A 116 -11.41 4.79 19.32
CA VAL A 116 -12.27 5.98 19.20
C VAL A 116 -13.39 5.90 20.21
N ILE A 117 -13.57 6.99 20.97
CA ILE A 117 -14.62 7.13 21.97
C ILE A 117 -15.51 8.30 21.55
N VAL A 118 -16.81 8.09 21.52
CA VAL A 118 -17.83 9.13 21.36
C VAL A 118 -18.51 9.32 22.70
N GLY A 119 -18.31 10.48 23.32
CA GLY A 119 -18.95 10.83 24.59
C GLY A 119 -20.43 11.20 24.42
N THR A 120 -21.11 11.42 25.54
CA THR A 120 -22.51 11.90 25.56
C THR A 120 -22.63 13.41 25.34
N GLY A 121 -21.52 14.12 25.13
CA GLY A 121 -21.51 15.59 25.02
C GLY A 121 -21.98 16.14 23.67
N GLY A 122 -21.97 15.31 22.62
CA GLY A 122 -22.47 15.68 21.30
C GLY A 122 -23.97 15.92 21.33
N GLN A 123 -24.44 16.93 20.61
CA GLN A 123 -25.84 17.34 20.58
C GLN A 123 -26.42 17.27 19.16
N ASP A 124 -27.72 17.10 19.05
CA ASP A 124 -28.47 17.33 17.81
C ASP A 124 -28.66 18.83 17.54
N VAL A 125 -29.40 19.17 16.47
CA VAL A 125 -29.73 20.56 16.12
C VAL A 125 -30.68 21.22 17.14
N ALA A 126 -31.44 20.43 17.90
CA ALA A 126 -32.36 20.90 18.93
C ALA A 126 -31.72 21.07 20.32
N GLY A 127 -30.48 20.61 20.50
CA GLY A 127 -29.73 20.65 21.74
C GLY A 127 -29.88 19.40 22.63
N ASN A 128 -30.49 18.32 22.15
CA ASN A 128 -30.55 17.06 22.89
C ASN A 128 -29.20 16.34 22.78
N THR A 129 -28.69 15.86 23.91
CA THR A 129 -27.40 15.15 23.97
C THR A 129 -27.52 13.70 23.53
N VAL A 130 -26.44 13.14 22.98
CA VAL A 130 -26.33 11.71 22.66
C VAL A 130 -26.75 10.85 23.85
N GLN A 131 -27.71 9.94 23.63
CA GLN A 131 -28.35 9.15 24.68
C GLN A 131 -27.35 8.31 25.48
N ALA A 132 -26.41 7.68 24.78
CA ALA A 132 -25.33 6.90 25.36
C ALA A 132 -24.08 7.01 24.48
N GLY A 133 -22.93 7.27 25.10
CA GLY A 133 -21.65 7.23 24.41
C GLY A 133 -21.31 5.82 23.92
N ALA A 134 -20.35 5.73 23.02
CA ALA A 134 -19.86 4.46 22.48
C ALA A 134 -18.34 4.49 22.34
N GLN A 135 -17.75 3.31 22.32
CA GLN A 135 -16.33 3.12 22.03
C GLN A 135 -16.20 2.05 20.95
N SER A 136 -15.22 2.24 20.07
CA SER A 136 -14.72 1.19 19.17
C SER A 136 -13.21 1.13 19.30
N THR A 137 -12.68 -0.07 19.55
CA THR A 137 -11.26 -0.37 19.46
C THR A 137 -11.03 -1.39 18.34
N PHE A 138 -10.18 -1.06 17.38
CA PHE A 138 -9.77 -1.97 16.31
C PHE A 138 -8.25 -2.08 16.26
N THR A 139 -7.73 -3.08 15.54
CA THR A 139 -6.30 -3.23 15.30
C THR A 139 -5.97 -3.18 13.83
N THR A 140 -4.82 -2.61 13.49
CA THR A 140 -4.29 -2.65 12.12
C THR A 140 -3.55 -3.95 11.86
N TYR A 141 -3.20 -4.22 10.60
CA TYR A 141 -2.33 -5.35 10.28
C TYR A 141 -0.98 -5.29 11.02
N ARG A 142 -0.34 -6.45 11.11
CA ARG A 142 1.06 -6.63 11.49
C ARG A 142 1.86 -6.91 10.23
N ALA A 143 2.97 -6.20 10.05
CA ALA A 143 3.92 -6.41 8.97
C ALA A 143 5.10 -7.26 9.48
N ILE A 144 5.12 -8.54 9.07
CA ILE A 144 6.11 -9.51 9.53
C ILE A 144 7.22 -9.69 8.50
N ALA A 145 8.45 -9.39 8.92
CA ALA A 145 9.63 -9.46 8.10
C ALA A 145 10.10 -10.91 7.91
N ALA A 146 10.36 -11.29 6.65
CA ALA A 146 11.00 -12.56 6.29
C ALA A 146 12.09 -12.34 5.24
N SER A 147 13.09 -13.22 5.24
CA SER A 147 14.11 -13.29 4.20
C SER A 147 13.91 -14.59 3.42
N LEU A 148 13.56 -14.44 2.15
CA LEU A 148 13.27 -15.55 1.26
C LEU A 148 14.44 -15.76 0.29
N LEU A 149 14.79 -17.02 0.06
CA LEU A 149 15.98 -17.37 -0.71
C LEU A 149 15.65 -17.61 -2.18
N SER A 150 16.69 -17.58 -3.02
CA SER A 150 16.56 -18.00 -4.41
C SER A 150 16.34 -19.52 -4.51
N VAL A 151 15.63 -19.94 -5.55
CA VAL A 151 15.52 -21.33 -5.94
C VAL A 151 16.68 -21.61 -6.88
N GLU A 152 17.71 -22.29 -6.37
CA GLU A 152 18.93 -22.58 -7.12
C GLU A 152 18.63 -23.22 -8.48
N ALA A 153 17.84 -24.29 -8.49
CA ALA A 153 17.49 -25.04 -9.71
C ALA A 153 16.61 -24.26 -10.72
N LEU A 154 16.35 -22.97 -10.51
CA LEU A 154 15.60 -22.09 -11.40
C LEU A 154 16.25 -20.70 -11.52
N THR A 155 17.51 -20.58 -11.08
CA THR A 155 18.30 -19.35 -11.09
C THR A 155 19.60 -19.58 -11.83
N ALA A 156 19.78 -18.91 -12.96
CA ALA A 156 20.87 -19.19 -13.91
C ALA A 156 21.19 -17.99 -14.82
N THR A 157 22.37 -18.02 -15.45
CA THR A 157 22.68 -17.19 -16.61
C THR A 157 22.34 -17.95 -17.88
N THR A 158 21.73 -17.28 -18.85
CA THR A 158 21.53 -17.85 -20.20
C THR A 158 22.06 -16.92 -21.28
N ASP A 159 22.46 -17.52 -22.40
CA ASP A 159 22.58 -16.84 -23.69
C ASP A 159 21.29 -17.11 -24.52
N PRO A 160 21.16 -16.63 -25.77
CA PRO A 160 19.97 -16.90 -26.60
C PRO A 160 19.79 -18.36 -27.03
N THR A 161 20.74 -19.24 -26.76
CA THR A 161 20.81 -20.60 -27.29
C THR A 161 20.85 -21.70 -26.21
N ALA A 162 21.38 -21.39 -25.03
CA ALA A 162 21.59 -22.36 -23.96
C ALA A 162 21.66 -21.68 -22.59
N VAL A 163 21.45 -22.50 -21.55
CA VAL A 163 21.81 -22.12 -20.18
C VAL A 163 23.34 -22.08 -20.08
N ALA A 164 23.90 -20.91 -19.79
CA ALA A 164 25.34 -20.66 -19.84
C ALA A 164 26.04 -21.06 -18.52
N SER A 165 25.41 -20.79 -17.37
CA SER A 165 25.90 -21.24 -16.06
C SER A 165 24.76 -21.36 -15.05
N THR A 166 24.84 -22.36 -14.18
CA THR A 166 23.95 -22.54 -13.01
C THR A 166 24.74 -22.60 -11.70
N VAL A 167 26.05 -22.30 -11.71
CA VAL A 167 26.94 -22.43 -10.55
C VAL A 167 27.77 -21.17 -10.41
N GLY A 168 28.02 -20.75 -9.16
CA GLY A 168 28.77 -19.54 -8.86
C GLY A 168 27.93 -18.28 -9.09
N ALA A 169 28.55 -17.23 -9.61
CA ALA A 169 27.90 -15.96 -9.86
C ALA A 169 27.05 -15.97 -11.15
N LEU A 170 25.99 -15.16 -11.16
CA LEU A 170 25.28 -14.81 -12.39
C LEU A 170 26.14 -13.82 -13.17
N TYR A 171 26.52 -14.17 -14.40
CA TYR A 171 27.17 -13.26 -15.34
C TYR A 171 26.11 -12.59 -16.21
N ILE A 172 26.11 -11.26 -16.28
CA ILE A 172 25.18 -10.46 -17.10
C ILE A 172 25.99 -9.45 -17.90
N GLY A 173 25.91 -9.53 -19.22
CA GLY A 173 26.86 -8.83 -20.11
C GLY A 173 26.95 -9.50 -21.46
N ASP A 174 28.09 -9.43 -22.13
CA ASP A 174 28.40 -10.22 -23.32
C ASP A 174 29.57 -11.18 -23.09
N ASP A 175 29.67 -12.25 -23.87
CA ASP A 175 30.68 -13.29 -23.68
C ASP A 175 32.05 -13.01 -24.35
N GLY A 176 32.22 -11.86 -25.01
CA GLY A 176 33.49 -11.43 -25.60
C GLY A 176 34.02 -12.32 -26.73
N ASN A 177 33.17 -13.08 -27.41
CA ASN A 177 33.62 -14.05 -28.42
C ASN A 177 33.76 -13.42 -29.84
N GLY A 178 34.31 -12.21 -29.93
CA GLY A 178 34.53 -11.47 -31.17
C GLY A 178 33.25 -11.32 -32.03
N GLY A 179 33.35 -11.53 -33.35
CA GLY A 179 32.20 -11.45 -34.27
C GLY A 179 31.08 -12.50 -34.04
N THR A 180 31.24 -13.37 -33.05
CA THR A 180 30.25 -14.36 -32.59
C THR A 180 29.81 -14.15 -31.15
N ALA A 181 30.10 -12.97 -30.58
CA ALA A 181 29.71 -12.64 -29.22
C ALA A 181 28.19 -12.75 -29.02
N LYS A 182 27.80 -13.22 -27.84
CA LYS A 182 26.42 -13.33 -27.41
C LYS A 182 26.20 -12.54 -26.14
N GLY A 183 25.08 -11.82 -26.10
CA GLY A 183 24.58 -11.26 -24.85
C GLY A 183 24.13 -12.37 -23.91
N THR A 184 24.33 -12.14 -22.62
CA THR A 184 23.96 -13.03 -21.52
C THR A 184 23.06 -12.29 -20.55
N ARG A 185 22.07 -13.00 -20.02
CA ARG A 185 21.09 -12.46 -19.09
C ARG A 185 20.96 -13.36 -17.87
N GLY A 186 20.75 -12.75 -16.70
CA GLY A 186 20.47 -13.45 -15.46
C GLY A 186 18.97 -13.73 -15.33
N PHE A 187 18.61 -14.90 -14.86
CA PHE A 187 17.24 -15.29 -14.54
C PHE A 187 17.21 -15.72 -13.09
N ILE A 188 16.40 -15.06 -12.27
CA ILE A 188 16.32 -15.23 -10.82
C ILE A 188 14.92 -15.71 -10.47
N THR A 189 14.84 -16.78 -9.71
CA THR A 189 13.57 -17.25 -9.13
C THR A 189 13.69 -17.21 -7.61
N MET A 190 12.82 -16.46 -6.94
CA MET A 190 12.72 -16.41 -5.48
C MET A 190 11.53 -17.26 -5.02
N THR A 191 11.68 -17.99 -3.91
CA THR A 191 10.56 -18.73 -3.31
C THR A 191 9.68 -17.80 -2.47
N LEU A 192 8.37 -17.98 -2.53
CA LEU A 192 7.38 -17.34 -1.66
C LEU A 192 6.85 -18.29 -0.59
N ALA A 193 7.30 -19.55 -0.57
CA ALA A 193 6.81 -20.59 0.34
C ALA A 193 7.10 -20.30 1.83
N GLY A 194 7.99 -19.35 2.13
CA GLY A 194 8.24 -18.88 3.50
C GLY A 194 7.19 -17.91 4.03
N ILE A 195 6.21 -17.52 3.21
CA ILE A 195 5.09 -16.67 3.61
C ILE A 195 3.89 -17.57 3.96
N PRO A 196 3.33 -17.50 5.18
CA PRO A 196 2.26 -18.38 5.63
C PRO A 196 0.96 -18.16 4.85
N ASP A 197 0.09 -19.17 4.84
CA ASP A 197 -1.19 -19.14 4.11
C ASP A 197 -2.19 -18.13 4.67
N GLU A 198 -2.11 -17.83 5.97
CA GLU A 198 -2.91 -16.77 6.59
C GLU A 198 -2.46 -15.34 6.22
N ALA A 199 -1.33 -15.16 5.53
CA ALA A 199 -0.90 -13.84 5.07
C ALA A 199 -1.88 -13.28 4.04
N VAL A 200 -2.32 -12.03 4.26
CA VAL A 200 -3.34 -11.40 3.41
C VAL A 200 -2.75 -10.46 2.35
N GLY A 201 -1.45 -10.19 2.41
CA GLY A 201 -0.78 -9.30 1.47
C GLY A 201 0.68 -9.05 1.78
N ILE A 202 1.29 -8.19 0.96
CA ILE A 202 2.71 -7.81 1.04
C ILE A 202 2.78 -6.30 1.28
N ALA A 203 3.32 -5.90 2.42
CA ALA A 203 3.55 -4.51 2.78
C ALA A 203 4.72 -3.94 1.98
N SER A 204 5.83 -4.67 1.93
CA SER A 204 7.04 -4.31 1.19
C SER A 204 7.80 -5.54 0.72
N ALA A 205 8.57 -5.40 -0.36
CA ALA A 205 9.55 -6.38 -0.79
C ALA A 205 10.76 -5.71 -1.46
N THR A 206 11.96 -6.20 -1.14
CA THR A 206 13.23 -5.73 -1.71
C THR A 206 14.06 -6.92 -2.15
N LEU A 207 14.47 -6.93 -3.42
CA LEU A 207 15.39 -7.92 -3.96
C LEU A 207 16.83 -7.40 -3.86
N GLU A 208 17.69 -8.19 -3.24
CA GLU A 208 19.09 -7.84 -2.96
C GLU A 208 20.03 -8.95 -3.40
N THR A 209 21.24 -8.55 -3.78
CA THR A 209 22.42 -9.43 -3.89
C THR A 209 23.70 -8.60 -3.78
N ALA A 210 24.86 -9.25 -3.83
CA ALA A 210 26.16 -8.61 -3.94
C ALA A 210 26.68 -8.64 -5.38
N SER A 211 27.29 -7.55 -5.82
CA SER A 211 28.20 -7.59 -6.98
C SER A 211 29.55 -8.13 -6.50
N VAL A 212 30.03 -9.21 -7.12
CA VAL A 212 31.30 -9.86 -6.76
C VAL A 212 32.43 -9.51 -7.73
N GLY A 213 32.12 -8.76 -8.79
CA GLY A 213 33.11 -8.25 -9.73
C GLY A 213 32.49 -7.80 -11.04
N THR A 214 33.33 -7.20 -11.88
CA THR A 214 33.03 -6.87 -13.27
C THR A 214 34.13 -7.39 -14.17
N ASN A 215 33.77 -7.75 -15.40
CA ASN A 215 34.71 -7.98 -16.50
C ASN A 215 34.59 -6.79 -17.45
N GLY A 216 35.71 -6.25 -17.92
CA GLY A 216 35.72 -5.12 -18.85
C GLY A 216 35.15 -3.84 -18.22
N ALA A 217 34.46 -3.04 -19.05
CA ALA A 217 33.78 -1.80 -18.74
C ALA A 217 32.26 -1.89 -19.01
N PRO A 218 31.51 -2.78 -18.33
CA PRO A 218 30.12 -3.10 -18.65
C PRO A 218 29.19 -1.89 -18.63
N PHE A 219 29.37 -1.00 -17.66
CA PHE A 219 28.52 0.19 -17.52
C PHE A 219 28.80 1.27 -18.56
N LEU A 220 30.04 1.32 -19.08
CA LEU A 220 30.41 2.24 -20.14
C LEU A 220 29.94 1.74 -21.51
N GLU A 221 30.06 0.43 -21.75
CA GLU A 221 29.89 -0.15 -23.08
C GLU A 221 28.50 -0.75 -23.30
N LEU A 222 27.91 -1.35 -22.27
CA LEU A 222 26.60 -2.01 -22.34
C LEU A 222 25.50 -1.23 -21.60
N GLY A 223 25.87 -0.24 -20.79
CA GLY A 223 24.96 0.66 -20.06
C GLY A 223 24.56 0.13 -18.68
N THR A 224 23.42 0.59 -18.15
CA THR A 224 22.97 0.21 -16.80
C THR A 224 22.48 -1.23 -16.73
N LEU A 225 22.63 -1.87 -15.57
CA LEU A 225 22.03 -3.16 -15.29
C LEU A 225 20.55 -2.97 -14.92
N LEU A 226 19.65 -3.58 -15.68
CA LEU A 226 18.20 -3.46 -15.53
C LEU A 226 17.61 -4.72 -14.89
N LEU A 227 16.62 -4.52 -14.02
CA LEU A 227 15.81 -5.58 -13.44
C LEU A 227 14.39 -5.55 -14.03
N ASP A 228 13.97 -6.68 -14.57
CA ASP A 228 12.66 -6.90 -15.14
C ASP A 228 11.88 -7.90 -14.27
N HIS A 229 10.64 -7.58 -13.92
CA HIS A 229 9.68 -8.56 -13.42
C HIS A 229 9.20 -9.40 -14.60
N ALA A 230 9.33 -10.73 -14.49
CA ALA A 230 9.12 -11.63 -15.61
C ALA A 230 8.52 -12.95 -15.14
N ARG A 231 7.99 -13.72 -16.09
CA ARG A 231 7.60 -15.12 -15.88
C ARG A 231 8.29 -15.95 -16.93
N PHE A 232 9.00 -16.98 -16.50
CA PHE A 232 9.75 -17.84 -17.40
C PHE A 232 9.79 -19.27 -16.88
N THR A 233 9.87 -20.19 -17.83
CA THR A 233 9.95 -21.62 -17.55
C THR A 233 11.32 -22.10 -18.02
N ILE A 234 12.34 -21.76 -17.23
CA ILE A 234 13.68 -22.34 -17.38
C ILE A 234 13.76 -23.40 -16.28
N ALA A 235 13.29 -24.62 -16.57
CA ALA A 235 13.45 -25.74 -15.66
C ALA A 235 14.92 -26.17 -15.67
N THR A 236 15.60 -25.93 -14.55
CA THR A 236 17.05 -26.16 -14.41
C THR A 236 17.32 -27.31 -13.44
N ASP A 237 16.31 -28.13 -13.11
CA ASP A 237 16.50 -29.39 -12.41
C ASP A 237 17.31 -30.36 -13.31
N ALA A 238 18.63 -30.28 -13.12
CA ALA A 238 19.69 -31.05 -13.75
C ALA A 238 20.00 -30.71 -15.23
N PHE A 239 20.66 -29.57 -15.45
CA PHE A 239 21.68 -29.30 -16.50
C PHE A 239 21.37 -29.63 -17.99
N ALA A 240 20.17 -30.12 -18.35
CA ALA A 240 19.90 -30.68 -19.67
C ALA A 240 18.44 -30.61 -20.17
N ALA A 241 17.49 -30.03 -19.41
CA ALA A 241 16.07 -30.10 -19.77
C ALA A 241 15.57 -28.93 -20.63
N ALA A 242 16.13 -27.73 -20.47
CA ALA A 242 15.70 -26.58 -21.25
C ALA A 242 16.21 -26.68 -22.69
N THR A 243 15.28 -26.79 -23.63
CA THR A 243 15.55 -26.75 -25.07
C THR A 243 16.04 -25.35 -25.48
N GLU A 244 16.78 -25.28 -26.60
CA GLU A 244 17.19 -24.00 -27.19
C GLU A 244 16.00 -23.06 -27.42
N ALA A 245 14.85 -23.61 -27.82
CA ALA A 245 13.62 -22.83 -28.02
C ALA A 245 13.09 -22.22 -26.71
N GLU A 246 13.11 -22.98 -25.60
CA GLU A 246 12.69 -22.49 -24.29
C GLU A 246 13.64 -21.41 -23.76
N VAL A 247 14.95 -21.64 -23.90
CA VAL A 247 15.96 -20.65 -23.51
C VAL A 247 15.84 -19.39 -24.35
N ASN A 248 15.70 -19.51 -25.67
CA ASN A 248 15.54 -18.37 -26.56
C ASN A 248 14.25 -17.58 -26.27
N ALA A 249 13.16 -18.28 -25.98
CA ALA A 249 11.89 -17.66 -25.60
C ALA A 249 12.03 -16.89 -24.27
N ALA A 250 12.69 -17.47 -23.26
CA ALA A 250 12.95 -16.78 -22.01
C ALA A 250 13.92 -15.61 -22.19
N PHE A 251 14.99 -15.80 -22.97
CA PHE A 251 15.95 -14.74 -23.32
C PHE A 251 15.18 -13.54 -23.90
N ASN A 252 14.35 -13.76 -24.92
CA ASN A 252 13.62 -12.73 -25.64
C ASN A 252 12.26 -12.36 -25.02
N LEU A 253 11.97 -12.80 -23.79
CA LEU A 253 10.66 -12.54 -23.18
C LEU A 253 10.37 -11.04 -23.09
N VAL A 254 9.11 -10.67 -23.28
CA VAL A 254 8.63 -9.34 -22.92
C VAL A 254 8.41 -9.34 -21.41
N PRO A 255 9.05 -8.44 -20.64
CA PRO A 255 8.87 -8.42 -19.21
C PRO A 255 7.42 -8.01 -18.88
N LEU A 256 6.91 -8.46 -17.72
CA LEU A 256 5.64 -7.96 -17.20
C LEU A 256 5.75 -6.45 -16.93
N THR A 257 6.85 -6.07 -16.28
CA THR A 257 7.26 -4.68 -16.03
C THR A 257 8.77 -4.61 -15.93
N THR A 258 9.39 -3.57 -16.52
CA THR A 258 10.78 -3.22 -16.16
C THR A 258 10.74 -2.47 -14.84
N VAL A 259 11.29 -3.07 -13.77
CA VAL A 259 11.27 -2.49 -12.41
C VAL A 259 12.14 -1.24 -12.37
N GLY A 260 13.36 -1.30 -12.93
CA GLY A 260 14.25 -0.16 -13.03
C GLY A 260 15.73 -0.55 -13.21
N SER A 261 16.61 0.44 -13.08
CA SER A 261 18.06 0.24 -13.08
C SER A 261 18.53 -0.28 -11.72
N TRP A 262 18.89 -1.56 -11.66
CA TRP A 262 19.37 -2.21 -10.45
C TRP A 262 20.79 -1.80 -10.09
N MET A 263 21.63 -1.56 -11.11
CA MET A 263 22.94 -0.95 -10.95
C MET A 263 23.19 0.08 -12.04
N THR A 264 23.80 1.20 -11.67
CA THR A 264 24.19 2.27 -12.62
C THR A 264 25.68 2.33 -12.88
N ASP A 265 26.50 1.77 -11.99
CA ASP A 265 27.96 1.67 -12.07
C ASP A 265 28.48 0.52 -11.20
N GLU A 266 29.80 0.26 -11.20
CA GLU A 266 30.40 -0.82 -10.42
C GLU A 266 30.32 -0.65 -8.89
N ASN A 267 30.01 0.56 -8.40
CA ASN A 267 29.91 0.86 -6.98
C ASN A 267 28.47 0.78 -6.46
N THR A 268 27.49 0.62 -7.36
CA THR A 268 26.08 0.53 -6.99
C THR A 268 25.79 -0.79 -6.30
N VAL A 269 25.23 -0.75 -5.09
CA VAL A 269 24.79 -1.96 -4.39
C VAL A 269 23.49 -2.47 -5.04
N PRO A 270 23.42 -3.73 -5.52
CA PRO A 270 22.21 -4.28 -6.11
C PRO A 270 21.11 -4.46 -5.04
N SER A 271 20.26 -3.46 -4.89
CA SER A 271 19.05 -3.48 -4.05
C SER A 271 17.93 -2.75 -4.77
N MET A 272 16.76 -3.39 -4.91
CA MET A 272 15.63 -2.83 -5.65
C MET A 272 14.30 -3.13 -4.95
N ASP A 273 13.44 -2.12 -4.85
CA ASP A 273 12.04 -2.31 -4.45
C ASP A 273 11.30 -3.09 -5.54
N VAL A 274 10.79 -4.26 -5.18
CA VAL A 274 10.03 -5.16 -6.05
C VAL A 274 8.64 -5.43 -5.46
N THR A 275 8.15 -4.55 -4.60
CA THR A 275 6.91 -4.76 -3.84
C THR A 275 5.72 -5.06 -4.75
N ASP A 276 5.53 -4.30 -5.83
CA ASP A 276 4.39 -4.50 -6.74
C ASP A 276 4.49 -5.82 -7.53
N ALA A 277 5.70 -6.23 -7.91
CA ALA A 277 5.96 -7.52 -8.53
C ALA A 277 5.59 -8.67 -7.57
N VAL A 278 6.07 -8.60 -6.32
CA VAL A 278 5.79 -9.63 -5.31
C VAL A 278 4.32 -9.63 -4.89
N ARG A 279 3.64 -8.47 -4.81
CA ARG A 279 2.17 -8.43 -4.58
C ARG A 279 1.42 -9.16 -5.68
N THR A 280 1.79 -8.91 -6.94
CA THR A 280 1.20 -9.56 -8.11
C THR A 280 1.42 -11.07 -8.06
N ASP A 281 2.65 -11.50 -7.81
CA ASP A 281 2.99 -12.92 -7.76
C ASP A 281 2.39 -13.63 -6.52
N PHE A 282 2.31 -12.95 -5.37
CA PHE A 282 1.68 -13.47 -4.16
C PHE A 282 0.19 -13.73 -4.36
N ALA A 283 -0.53 -12.81 -5.01
CA ALA A 283 -1.94 -12.98 -5.34
C ALA A 283 -2.20 -14.20 -6.25
N GLU A 284 -1.22 -14.60 -7.07
CA GLU A 284 -1.30 -15.73 -8.00
C GLU A 284 -0.47 -16.94 -7.57
N ARG A 285 0.08 -16.95 -6.34
CA ARG A 285 1.16 -17.86 -5.93
C ARG A 285 0.81 -19.34 -6.02
N ALA A 286 -0.46 -19.70 -5.81
CA ALA A 286 -0.94 -21.07 -5.98
C ALA A 286 -0.77 -21.59 -7.42
N THR A 287 -0.89 -20.70 -8.42
CA THR A 287 -0.69 -21.05 -9.84
C THR A 287 0.77 -20.96 -10.27
N LEU A 288 1.54 -20.09 -9.63
CA LEU A 288 2.96 -19.87 -9.91
C LEU A 288 3.89 -20.83 -9.14
N GLY A 289 3.34 -21.63 -8.22
CA GLY A 289 4.09 -22.55 -7.38
C GLY A 289 4.95 -21.84 -6.34
N ASP A 290 4.41 -20.79 -5.72
CA ASP A 290 5.06 -19.93 -4.72
C ASP A 290 6.38 -19.34 -5.22
N ARG A 291 6.33 -18.63 -6.35
CA ARG A 291 7.52 -18.05 -6.97
C ARG A 291 7.30 -16.60 -7.37
N SER A 292 8.38 -15.82 -7.25
CA SER A 292 8.52 -14.52 -7.90
C SER A 292 9.78 -14.53 -8.76
N GLN A 293 9.66 -14.05 -10.00
CA GLN A 293 10.65 -14.28 -11.04
C GLN A 293 11.13 -12.98 -11.69
N TYR A 294 12.44 -12.89 -11.91
CA TYR A 294 13.08 -11.70 -12.44
C TYR A 294 14.09 -12.03 -13.52
N ARG A 295 14.19 -11.15 -14.51
CA ARG A 295 15.28 -11.16 -15.49
C ARG A 295 16.18 -9.96 -15.24
N VAL A 296 17.49 -10.20 -15.29
CA VAL A 296 18.53 -9.20 -15.15
C VAL A 296 19.27 -9.11 -16.47
N ARG A 297 19.44 -7.90 -17.00
CA ARG A 297 20.10 -7.69 -18.29
C ARG A 297 20.82 -6.35 -18.32
N MET A 298 21.84 -6.23 -19.17
CA MET A 298 22.38 -4.93 -19.53
C MET A 298 21.38 -4.15 -20.40
N ALA A 299 21.53 -2.83 -20.47
CA ALA A 299 20.71 -2.00 -21.35
C ALA A 299 20.90 -2.34 -22.83
N THR A 300 22.12 -2.76 -23.20
CA THR A 300 22.50 -3.26 -24.51
C THR A 300 23.09 -4.66 -24.36
N ASP A 301 22.72 -5.61 -25.24
CA ASP A 301 23.17 -7.00 -25.13
C ASP A 301 24.62 -7.22 -25.62
N LEU A 302 25.12 -6.37 -26.53
CA LEU A 302 26.43 -6.50 -27.17
C LEU A 302 27.05 -5.12 -27.38
N ASN A 303 28.38 -5.03 -27.30
CA ASN A 303 29.17 -3.91 -27.80
C ASN A 303 29.84 -4.30 -29.14
N THR A 304 30.74 -3.46 -29.64
CA THR A 304 31.51 -3.72 -30.88
C THR A 304 32.93 -4.20 -30.61
N ASP A 305 33.30 -4.33 -29.34
CA ASP A 305 34.62 -4.75 -28.95
C ASP A 305 34.69 -6.30 -28.96
N ALA A 306 35.87 -6.88 -28.78
CA ALA A 306 36.04 -8.34 -28.79
C ALA A 306 36.37 -8.89 -27.40
N ASN A 307 36.09 -8.10 -26.36
CA ASN A 307 36.30 -8.45 -24.97
C ASN A 307 34.94 -8.69 -24.31
N ALA A 308 34.94 -9.44 -23.21
CA ALA A 308 33.73 -9.72 -22.47
C ALA A 308 33.48 -8.59 -21.47
N ASP A 309 32.34 -7.91 -21.60
CA ASP A 309 31.91 -6.88 -20.69
C ASP A 309 30.72 -7.38 -19.88
N GLY A 310 30.85 -7.47 -18.55
CA GLY A 310 29.73 -7.94 -17.74
C GLY A 310 29.88 -7.75 -16.25
N VAL A 311 28.76 -7.88 -15.56
CA VAL A 311 28.65 -7.84 -14.10
C VAL A 311 28.49 -9.26 -13.57
N LEU A 312 29.22 -9.59 -12.50
CA LEU A 312 29.07 -10.82 -11.75
C LEU A 312 28.26 -10.55 -10.48
N LEU A 313 27.06 -11.11 -10.39
CA LEU A 313 26.23 -11.04 -9.19
C LEU A 313 26.32 -12.34 -8.40
N SER A 314 26.49 -12.26 -7.10
CA SER A 314 26.47 -13.41 -6.19
C SER A 314 25.13 -14.13 -6.29
N ARG A 315 25.15 -15.43 -6.50
CA ARG A 315 23.93 -16.24 -6.48
C ARG A 315 23.55 -16.66 -5.07
N ASP A 316 24.55 -16.81 -4.20
CA ASP A 316 24.39 -17.25 -2.82
C ASP A 316 23.86 -16.10 -1.93
N ASP A 317 24.15 -14.85 -2.29
CA ASP A 317 23.67 -13.67 -1.56
C ASP A 317 22.31 -13.16 -2.07
N LEU A 318 21.68 -13.84 -3.04
CA LEU A 318 20.34 -13.49 -3.50
C LEU A 318 19.32 -13.68 -2.38
N VAL A 319 18.72 -12.57 -1.95
CA VAL A 319 17.70 -12.55 -0.92
C VAL A 319 16.55 -11.63 -1.31
N LEU A 320 15.34 -12.10 -1.08
CA LEU A 320 14.13 -11.32 -1.18
C LEU A 320 13.66 -11.02 0.24
N ARG A 321 13.89 -9.79 0.69
CA ARG A 321 13.37 -9.31 1.98
C ARG A 321 11.93 -8.90 1.77
N VAL A 322 11.02 -9.50 2.53
CA VAL A 322 9.60 -9.16 2.47
C VAL A 322 9.09 -8.76 3.83
N ALA A 323 8.06 -7.93 3.86
CA ALA A 323 7.18 -7.79 5.01
C ALA A 323 5.76 -8.20 4.58
N TYR A 324 5.28 -9.33 5.09
CA TYR A 324 3.93 -9.83 4.80
C TYR A 324 2.94 -9.41 5.88
N LEU A 325 1.66 -9.27 5.52
CA LEU A 325 0.62 -8.76 6.39
C LEU A 325 -0.16 -9.89 7.04
N LEU A 326 -0.28 -9.84 8.36
CA LEU A 326 -1.19 -10.67 9.17
C LEU A 326 -2.16 -9.78 9.95
N PRO A 327 -3.40 -10.24 10.19
CA PRO A 327 -4.29 -9.59 11.17
C PRO A 327 -3.66 -9.51 12.57
#